data_AF-A0A0U3NYY2-F1
#
_entry.id   AF-A0A0U3NYY2-F1
#
_cell.length_a   1.000
_cell.length_b   1.000
_cell.length_c   1.000
_cell.angle_alpha   90.00
_cell.angle_beta   90.00
_cell.angle_gamma   90.00
#
_symmetry.space_group_name_H-M   'P 1'
#
loop_
_entity.id
_entity.type
_entity.pdbx_description
1 polymer ?
#
loop_
_entity_poly.entity_id
_entity_poly.type
_entity_poly.pdbx_seq_one_letter_code
_entity_poly.pdbx_strand_id
1 'polypeptide(L)'
;MKPLRKADLMAGDDSSGPEEARAAAHSQEGGSGAHDSAAALARSVLILANPASGGYRPRLLQDIAARLEARGCTVTIRLTRRAGEIGEICADPALRTGILAVAGGDGSVNEAIRGFQQNTAAAAPELAVIPCGTANVLAAELKLPRSAEGIARMMLQRRSVPLHYGLANGRPFVLMASAGFDAEVVHAVPLALKRRLGKLAYVLTALDIAFSRHGEDLFVRIGDEPENGDHAGRTLTCRLAVVTKARHYGGPFVICPDGGVTRPGLHLLALEKDTPLAALRFGLALLTGRLHKTKGVTLVPVNSLTLTSRRAVPAQIDGDPFGVTPLTLTDGNRPLALLVG
;
A
#
# COMPACT_ATOMS: atom_id res chain seq x y z
N MET A 1 -76.05 6.82 -48.79
CA MET A 1 -77.14 6.44 -47.88
C MET A 1 -77.10 4.93 -47.70
N LYS A 2 -77.09 4.44 -46.45
CA LYS A 2 -76.93 3.03 -46.01
C LYS A 2 -75.56 2.32 -46.26
N PRO A 3 -75.21 1.29 -45.45
CA PRO A 3 -73.86 0.70 -45.30
C PRO A 3 -73.88 -0.85 -45.45
N LEU A 4 -73.02 -1.58 -44.69
CA LEU A 4 -72.99 -3.06 -44.44
C LEU A 4 -72.23 -3.91 -45.48
N ARG A 5 -71.70 -5.11 -45.19
CA ARG A 5 -71.04 -5.72 -44.00
C ARG A 5 -70.29 -7.00 -44.46
N LYS A 6 -69.36 -7.50 -43.63
CA LYS A 6 -68.60 -8.77 -43.72
C LYS A 6 -69.27 -9.96 -44.46
N ALA A 7 -68.48 -10.60 -45.35
CA ALA A 7 -68.48 -12.01 -45.76
C ALA A 7 -67.21 -12.31 -46.62
N ASP A 8 -66.65 -13.52 -46.75
CA ASP A 8 -66.50 -14.63 -45.79
C ASP A 8 -65.39 -15.66 -46.18
N LEU A 9 -64.98 -16.49 -45.21
CA LEU A 9 -64.43 -17.87 -45.24
C LEU A 9 -63.57 -18.44 -46.43
N MET A 10 -62.33 -18.83 -46.05
CA MET A 10 -61.57 -20.07 -46.37
C MET A 10 -61.42 -20.63 -47.81
N ALA A 11 -60.21 -20.46 -48.37
CA ALA A 11 -59.27 -21.45 -48.95
C ALA A 11 -58.17 -20.65 -49.68
N GLY A 12 -56.86 -20.91 -49.60
CA GLY A 12 -56.12 -22.10 -49.20
C GLY A 12 -55.17 -22.45 -50.34
N ASP A 13 -53.91 -21.98 -50.29
CA ASP A 13 -52.82 -22.48 -51.15
C ASP A 13 -51.46 -22.25 -50.49
N ASP A 14 -50.49 -23.10 -50.84
CA ASP A 14 -49.24 -23.35 -50.10
C ASP A 14 -48.01 -23.07 -50.99
N SER A 15 -47.18 -22.08 -50.65
CA SER A 15 -45.93 -21.83 -51.40
C SER A 15 -44.81 -21.12 -50.62
N SER A 16 -43.72 -21.86 -50.42
CA SER A 16 -42.30 -21.43 -50.44
C SER A 16 -41.84 -20.17 -49.66
N GLY A 17 -40.99 -20.38 -48.65
CA GLY A 17 -40.07 -19.34 -48.11
C GLY A 17 -38.81 -19.16 -48.99
N PRO A 18 -37.64 -18.71 -48.45
CA PRO A 18 -37.38 -18.24 -47.08
C PRO A 18 -36.65 -16.86 -47.02
N GLU A 19 -37.19 -15.88 -46.26
CA GLU A 19 -36.54 -14.56 -46.10
C GLU A 19 -35.63 -14.45 -44.86
N GLU A 20 -35.56 -15.48 -44.00
CA GLU A 20 -34.83 -15.41 -42.71
C GLU A 20 -33.31 -15.69 -42.80
N ALA A 21 -32.79 -16.12 -43.96
CA ALA A 21 -31.40 -16.56 -44.11
C ALA A 21 -30.33 -15.44 -44.10
N ARG A 22 -30.71 -14.17 -43.92
CA ARG A 22 -29.77 -13.02 -43.90
C ARG A 22 -29.68 -12.24 -42.59
N ALA A 23 -30.54 -12.51 -41.59
CA ALA A 23 -30.49 -11.80 -40.30
C ALA A 23 -29.57 -12.46 -39.25
N ALA A 24 -29.18 -13.72 -39.44
CA ALA A 24 -28.44 -14.50 -38.43
C ALA A 24 -26.90 -14.32 -38.45
N ALA A 25 -26.34 -13.57 -39.40
CA ALA A 25 -24.89 -13.53 -39.67
C ALA A 25 -24.14 -12.31 -39.10
N HIS A 26 -24.78 -11.46 -38.28
CA HIS A 26 -24.17 -10.22 -37.75
C HIS A 26 -24.22 -10.06 -36.22
N SER A 27 -24.48 -11.16 -35.49
CA SER A 27 -24.72 -11.11 -34.03
C SER A 27 -23.73 -11.91 -33.18
N GLN A 28 -22.61 -12.39 -33.73
CA GLN A 28 -21.63 -13.22 -32.98
C GLN A 28 -20.19 -12.67 -32.88
N GLU A 29 -19.78 -11.70 -33.71
CA GLU A 29 -18.38 -11.23 -33.68
C GLU A 29 -18.06 -10.28 -32.52
N GLY A 30 -19.07 -9.63 -31.91
CA GLY A 30 -18.88 -8.66 -30.83
C GLY A 30 -18.47 -9.24 -29.46
N GLY A 31 -18.69 -10.54 -29.23
CA GLY A 31 -18.40 -11.19 -27.94
C GLY A 31 -16.94 -11.66 -27.79
N SER A 32 -16.35 -12.20 -28.86
CA SER A 32 -15.05 -12.86 -28.81
C SER A 32 -13.91 -11.90 -28.46
N GLY A 33 -13.81 -10.77 -29.16
CA GLY A 33 -12.71 -9.81 -29.01
C GLY A 33 -12.63 -9.15 -27.64
N ALA A 34 -13.75 -8.99 -26.92
CA ALA A 34 -13.77 -8.45 -25.57
C ALA A 34 -13.20 -9.45 -24.55
N HIS A 35 -13.53 -10.74 -24.69
CA HIS A 35 -12.99 -11.80 -23.84
C HIS A 35 -11.50 -12.05 -24.08
N ASP A 36 -11.05 -12.07 -25.34
CA ASP A 36 -9.63 -12.20 -25.67
C ASP A 36 -8.81 -10.99 -25.20
N SER A 37 -9.34 -9.76 -25.34
CA SER A 37 -8.71 -8.54 -24.82
C SER A 37 -8.59 -8.57 -23.30
N ALA A 38 -9.62 -9.00 -22.57
CA ALA A 38 -9.58 -9.15 -21.12
C ALA A 38 -8.60 -10.26 -20.67
N ALA A 39 -8.55 -11.39 -21.38
CA ALA A 39 -7.62 -12.48 -21.11
C ALA A 39 -6.16 -12.10 -21.40
N ALA A 40 -5.90 -11.36 -22.48
CA ALA A 40 -4.59 -10.81 -22.80
C ALA A 40 -4.15 -9.78 -21.75
N LEU A 41 -5.03 -8.85 -21.37
CA LEU A 41 -4.77 -7.89 -20.30
C LEU A 41 -4.44 -8.60 -18.98
N ALA A 42 -5.21 -9.63 -18.60
CA ALA A 42 -4.98 -10.44 -17.41
C ALA A 42 -3.64 -11.20 -17.41
N ARG A 43 -3.03 -11.42 -18.57
CA ARG A 43 -1.68 -12.02 -18.70
C ARG A 43 -0.57 -10.98 -18.94
N SER A 44 -0.89 -9.70 -19.04
CA SER A 44 0.11 -8.64 -19.18
C SER A 44 0.71 -8.24 -17.83
N VAL A 45 2.03 -8.03 -17.80
CA VAL A 45 2.79 -7.65 -16.62
C VAL A 45 3.70 -6.46 -16.95
N LEU A 46 3.51 -5.33 -16.26
CA LEU A 46 4.42 -4.18 -16.35
C LEU A 46 5.33 -4.14 -15.11
N ILE A 47 6.63 -4.34 -15.33
CA ILE A 47 7.66 -4.20 -14.30
C ILE A 47 8.22 -2.78 -14.33
N LEU A 48 7.87 -1.95 -13.34
CA LEU A 48 8.48 -0.65 -13.10
C LEU A 48 9.67 -0.80 -12.17
N ALA A 49 10.88 -0.56 -12.66
CA ALA A 49 12.11 -0.71 -11.89
C ALA A 49 12.82 0.61 -11.66
N ASN A 50 13.24 0.86 -10.41
CA ASN A 50 14.06 2.01 -10.03
C ASN A 50 15.54 1.59 -9.96
N PRO A 51 16.39 1.96 -10.93
CA PRO A 51 17.80 1.55 -10.97
C PRO A 51 18.65 2.12 -9.83
N ALA A 52 18.21 3.20 -9.19
CA ALA A 52 18.88 3.79 -8.03
C ALA A 52 18.62 3.04 -6.71
N SER A 53 17.80 1.97 -6.73
CA SER A 53 17.56 1.12 -5.56
C SER A 53 18.82 0.31 -5.21
N GLY A 54 19.25 0.34 -3.95
CA GLY A 54 20.53 -0.25 -3.52
C GLY A 54 20.70 -1.77 -3.72
N GLY A 55 19.63 -2.49 -4.03
CA GLY A 55 19.64 -3.92 -4.39
C GLY A 55 19.16 -4.23 -5.81
N TYR A 56 19.09 -3.22 -6.69
CA TYR A 56 18.71 -3.38 -8.10
C TYR A 56 19.60 -4.39 -8.82
N ARG A 57 18.97 -5.34 -9.53
CA ARG A 57 19.65 -6.43 -10.25
C ARG A 57 18.96 -6.65 -11.60
N PRO A 58 19.52 -6.19 -12.73
CA PRO A 58 18.86 -6.34 -14.03
C PRO A 58 18.63 -7.81 -14.40
N ARG A 59 19.59 -8.70 -14.09
CA ARG A 59 19.45 -10.15 -14.28
C ARG A 59 18.25 -10.75 -13.53
N LEU A 60 17.98 -10.30 -12.30
CA LEU A 60 16.82 -10.77 -11.53
C LEU A 60 15.50 -10.45 -12.27
N LEU A 61 15.40 -9.26 -12.86
CA LEU A 61 14.20 -8.84 -13.60
C LEU A 61 14.05 -9.60 -14.92
N GLN A 62 15.17 -9.86 -15.61
CA GLN A 62 15.20 -10.70 -16.82
C GLN A 62 14.81 -12.15 -16.51
N ASP A 63 15.33 -12.73 -15.42
CA ASP A 63 14.98 -14.09 -14.97
C ASP A 63 13.50 -14.20 -14.57
N ILE A 64 12.91 -13.14 -13.99
CA ILE A 64 11.47 -13.07 -13.70
C ILE A 64 10.67 -13.00 -15.00
N ALA A 65 11.03 -12.10 -15.92
CA ALA A 65 10.34 -11.93 -17.19
C ALA A 65 10.32 -13.21 -18.01
N ALA A 66 11.48 -13.85 -18.22
CA ALA A 66 11.59 -15.09 -18.98
C ALA A 66 10.73 -16.24 -18.38
N ARG A 67 10.60 -16.30 -17.04
CA ARG A 67 9.77 -17.29 -16.35
C ARG A 67 8.27 -17.03 -16.49
N LEU A 68 7.86 -15.77 -16.63
CA LEU A 68 6.48 -15.37 -16.89
C LEU A 68 6.13 -15.59 -18.37
N GLU A 69 7.01 -15.19 -19.29
CA GLU A 69 6.87 -15.37 -20.74
C GLU A 69 6.78 -16.85 -21.12
N ALA A 70 7.61 -17.72 -20.51
CA ALA A 70 7.52 -19.18 -20.64
C ALA A 70 6.20 -19.80 -20.11
N ARG A 71 5.31 -18.98 -19.54
CA ARG A 71 3.96 -19.35 -19.09
C ARG A 71 2.85 -18.52 -19.76
N GLY A 72 3.18 -17.82 -20.85
CA GLY A 72 2.22 -17.09 -21.68
C GLY A 72 1.86 -15.69 -21.18
N CYS A 73 2.65 -15.11 -20.27
CA CYS A 73 2.53 -13.70 -19.92
C CYS A 73 3.26 -12.80 -20.92
N THR A 74 2.72 -11.61 -21.18
CA THR A 74 3.43 -10.55 -21.92
C THR A 74 4.07 -9.61 -20.92
N VAL A 75 5.40 -9.52 -20.89
CA VAL A 75 6.14 -8.75 -19.88
C VAL A 75 6.81 -7.52 -20.49
N THR A 76 6.57 -6.36 -19.89
CA THR A 76 7.26 -5.11 -20.24
C THR A 76 8.08 -4.66 -19.04
N ILE A 77 9.40 -4.48 -19.21
CA ILE A 77 10.27 -3.88 -18.18
C ILE A 77 10.51 -2.42 -18.55
N ARG A 78 10.13 -1.49 -17.65
CA ARG A 78 10.42 -0.05 -17.79
C ARG A 78 11.29 0.41 -16.63
N LEU A 79 12.47 0.95 -16.95
CA LEU A 79 13.35 1.59 -15.98
C LEU A 79 12.90 3.04 -15.77
N THR A 80 12.80 3.49 -14.51
CA THR A 80 12.58 4.90 -14.21
C THR A 80 13.88 5.70 -14.26
N ARG A 81 13.76 6.98 -14.60
CA ARG A 81 14.87 7.93 -14.77
C ARG A 81 14.97 8.93 -13.61
N ARG A 82 13.90 9.09 -12.84
CA ARG A 82 13.82 10.01 -11.69
C ARG A 82 12.81 9.52 -10.65
N ALA A 83 12.92 10.07 -9.44
CA ALA A 83 11.87 9.95 -8.43
C ALA A 83 10.53 10.49 -8.93
N GLY A 84 9.44 9.92 -8.43
CA GLY A 84 8.06 10.23 -8.79
C GLY A 84 7.56 9.58 -10.09
N GLU A 85 8.44 9.09 -10.98
CA GLU A 85 8.01 8.50 -12.26
C GLU A 85 7.18 7.22 -12.07
N ILE A 86 7.39 6.47 -10.97
CA ILE A 86 6.51 5.31 -10.66
C ILE A 86 5.10 5.80 -10.35
N GLY A 87 4.99 6.81 -9.49
CA GLY A 87 3.69 7.39 -9.10
C GLY A 87 2.94 8.03 -10.26
N GLU A 88 3.65 8.71 -11.17
CA GLU A 88 3.06 9.26 -12.40
C GLU A 88 2.45 8.18 -13.30
N ILE A 89 3.16 7.07 -13.52
CA ILE A 89 2.65 5.94 -14.30
C ILE A 89 1.46 5.28 -13.60
N CYS A 90 1.50 5.17 -12.27
CA CYS A 90 0.41 4.58 -11.49
C CYS A 90 -0.83 5.49 -11.40
N ALA A 91 -0.67 6.80 -11.53
CA ALA A 91 -1.77 7.77 -11.58
C ALA A 91 -2.47 7.83 -12.94
N ASP A 92 -1.80 7.40 -14.02
CA ASP A 92 -2.33 7.47 -15.38
C ASP A 92 -3.63 6.63 -15.53
N PRO A 93 -4.79 7.24 -15.82
CA PRO A 93 -6.03 6.49 -16.05
C PRO A 93 -6.00 5.66 -17.34
N ALA A 94 -4.99 5.83 -18.21
CA ALA A 94 -4.71 4.99 -19.37
C ALA A 94 -3.76 3.81 -19.05
N LEU A 95 -3.28 3.64 -17.81
CA LEU A 95 -2.51 2.46 -17.42
C LEU A 95 -3.33 1.18 -17.62
N ARG A 96 -2.91 0.33 -18.57
CA ARG A 96 -3.53 -0.97 -18.85
C ARG A 96 -2.50 -2.08 -18.67
N THR A 97 -2.58 -2.78 -17.54
CA THR A 97 -1.85 -4.04 -17.31
C THR A 97 -2.64 -4.93 -16.36
N GLY A 98 -2.38 -6.23 -16.35
CA GLY A 98 -2.99 -7.17 -15.41
C GLY A 98 -2.29 -7.13 -14.05
N ILE A 99 -0.95 -7.06 -14.07
CA ILE A 99 -0.08 -6.98 -12.89
C ILE A 99 0.89 -5.81 -13.07
N LEU A 100 0.91 -4.89 -12.11
CA LEU A 100 1.98 -3.89 -11.98
C LEU A 100 2.99 -4.35 -10.94
N ALA A 101 4.20 -4.69 -11.38
CA ALA A 101 5.29 -5.08 -10.49
C ALA A 101 6.24 -3.92 -10.22
N VAL A 102 6.41 -3.55 -8.95
CA VAL A 102 7.35 -2.51 -8.52
C VAL A 102 8.67 -3.14 -8.08
N ALA A 103 9.73 -2.94 -8.86
CA ALA A 103 11.10 -3.34 -8.53
C ALA A 103 11.88 -2.18 -7.91
N GLY A 104 11.82 -2.10 -6.59
CA GLY A 104 12.48 -1.06 -5.81
C GLY A 104 12.50 -1.34 -4.31
N GLY A 105 12.74 -0.29 -3.52
CA GLY A 105 12.54 -0.30 -2.06
C GLY A 105 11.17 0.22 -1.65
N ASP A 106 10.95 0.34 -0.34
CA ASP A 106 9.68 0.76 0.25
C ASP A 106 9.18 2.12 -0.30
N GLY A 107 10.07 3.10 -0.50
CA GLY A 107 9.72 4.39 -1.13
C GLY A 107 9.21 4.28 -2.58
N SER A 108 9.71 3.32 -3.38
CA SER A 108 9.19 3.06 -4.72
C SER A 108 7.80 2.42 -4.70
N VAL A 109 7.50 1.63 -3.66
CA VAL A 109 6.13 1.12 -3.44
C VAL A 109 5.20 2.25 -2.97
N ASN A 110 5.67 3.14 -2.11
CA ASN A 110 4.94 4.32 -1.67
C ASN A 110 4.58 5.25 -2.85
N GLU A 111 5.51 5.48 -3.79
CA GLU A 111 5.22 6.18 -5.06
C GLU A 111 4.06 5.54 -5.83
N ALA A 112 4.08 4.20 -5.99
CA ALA A 112 3.01 3.48 -6.70
C ALA A 112 1.64 3.62 -6.01
N ILE A 113 1.61 3.46 -4.68
CA ILE A 113 0.39 3.63 -3.87
C ILE A 113 -0.17 5.05 -4.03
N ARG A 114 0.70 6.07 -3.97
CA ARG A 114 0.32 7.47 -4.19
C ARG A 114 -0.26 7.70 -5.59
N GLY A 115 0.30 7.06 -6.61
CA GLY A 115 -0.26 7.13 -7.96
C GLY A 115 -1.65 6.48 -8.04
N PHE A 116 -1.80 5.26 -7.51
CA PHE A 116 -3.09 4.58 -7.50
C PHE A 116 -4.19 5.31 -6.69
N GLN A 117 -3.82 6.05 -5.64
CA GLN A 117 -4.74 6.94 -4.91
C GLN A 117 -5.33 8.04 -5.82
N GLN A 118 -4.60 8.46 -6.86
CA GLN A 118 -5.01 9.48 -7.82
C GLN A 118 -5.67 8.87 -9.08
N ASN A 119 -5.58 7.55 -9.27
CA ASN A 119 -6.07 6.88 -10.47
C ASN A 119 -7.59 6.62 -10.38
N THR A 120 -8.33 7.16 -11.36
CA THR A 120 -9.80 7.06 -11.45
C THR A 120 -10.29 5.88 -12.28
N ALA A 121 -9.40 5.01 -12.77
CA ALA A 121 -9.79 3.83 -13.55
C ALA A 121 -10.67 2.86 -12.75
N ALA A 122 -11.67 2.27 -13.42
CA ALA A 122 -12.62 1.34 -12.82
C ALA A 122 -11.92 0.10 -12.21
N ALA A 123 -10.93 -0.44 -12.92
CA ALA A 123 -10.09 -1.54 -12.49
C ALA A 123 -8.63 -1.09 -12.35
N ALA A 124 -8.07 -1.20 -11.14
CA ALA A 124 -6.64 -1.08 -10.92
C ALA A 124 -5.95 -2.43 -11.19
N PRO A 125 -4.70 -2.44 -11.70
CA PRO A 125 -3.92 -3.67 -11.81
C PRO A 125 -3.63 -4.26 -10.42
N GLU A 126 -3.35 -5.56 -10.35
CA GLU A 126 -2.80 -6.13 -9.12
C GLU A 126 -1.36 -5.63 -8.92
N LEU A 127 -1.06 -5.14 -7.72
CA LEU A 127 0.28 -4.74 -7.32
C LEU A 127 1.10 -5.98 -6.98
N ALA A 128 2.34 -6.01 -7.45
CA ALA A 128 3.36 -6.96 -7.00
C ALA A 128 4.61 -6.20 -6.56
N VAL A 129 5.32 -6.69 -5.55
CA VAL A 129 6.56 -6.08 -5.07
C VAL A 129 7.74 -7.01 -5.37
N ILE A 130 8.72 -6.49 -6.09
CA ILE A 130 10.02 -7.13 -6.33
C ILE A 130 11.02 -6.42 -5.39
N PRO A 131 11.44 -7.06 -4.27
CA PRO A 131 12.18 -6.39 -3.19
C PRO A 131 13.64 -6.10 -3.59
N CYS A 132 13.88 -4.92 -4.16
CA CYS A 132 15.18 -4.43 -4.64
C CYS A 132 15.77 -3.28 -3.81
N GLY A 133 15.14 -2.87 -2.70
CA GLY A 133 15.69 -1.91 -1.75
C GLY A 133 16.61 -2.55 -0.70
N THR A 134 17.12 -1.72 0.22
CA THR A 134 17.97 -2.16 1.34
C THR A 134 17.17 -2.69 2.53
N ALA A 135 16.00 -2.11 2.82
CA ALA A 135 15.16 -2.47 3.95
C ALA A 135 14.04 -3.45 3.57
N ASN A 136 13.25 -3.11 2.55
CA ASN A 136 12.12 -3.89 2.03
C ASN A 136 11.20 -4.36 3.16
N VAL A 137 10.81 -3.43 4.04
CA VAL A 137 10.11 -3.73 5.29
C VAL A 137 8.70 -4.26 5.00
N LEU A 138 7.99 -3.74 4.00
CA LEU A 138 6.72 -4.34 3.55
C LEU A 138 6.90 -5.80 3.10
N ALA A 139 7.94 -6.06 2.31
CA ALA A 139 8.22 -7.41 1.83
C ALA A 139 8.66 -8.36 2.96
N ALA A 140 9.27 -7.84 4.03
CA ALA A 140 9.60 -8.62 5.23
C ALA A 140 8.34 -8.92 6.07
N GLU A 141 7.46 -7.94 6.27
CA GLU A 141 6.20 -8.07 6.99
C GLU A 141 5.31 -9.15 6.35
N LEU A 142 5.17 -9.12 5.02
CA LEU A 142 4.38 -10.06 4.23
C LEU A 142 5.14 -11.32 3.79
N LYS A 143 6.40 -11.49 4.21
CA LYS A 143 7.27 -12.63 3.86
C LYS A 143 7.38 -12.90 2.35
N LEU A 144 7.37 -11.84 1.53
CA LEU A 144 7.36 -11.95 0.07
C LEU A 144 8.62 -12.66 -0.47
N PRO A 145 8.50 -13.44 -1.55
CA PRO A 145 9.63 -14.14 -2.15
C PRO A 145 10.70 -13.17 -2.68
N ARG A 146 11.95 -13.63 -2.68
CA ARG A 146 13.12 -12.86 -3.15
C ARG A 146 13.87 -13.48 -4.34
N SER A 147 13.59 -14.74 -4.66
CA SER A 147 14.15 -15.42 -5.83
C SER A 147 13.29 -15.15 -7.07
N ALA A 148 13.91 -15.14 -8.25
CA ALA A 148 13.20 -14.97 -9.52
C ALA A 148 12.04 -15.97 -9.67
N GLU A 149 12.29 -17.23 -9.29
CA GLU A 149 11.27 -18.27 -9.31
C GLU A 149 10.11 -17.99 -8.35
N GLY A 150 10.38 -17.64 -7.10
CA GLY A 150 9.33 -17.39 -6.11
C GLY A 150 8.46 -16.20 -6.50
N ILE A 151 9.08 -15.14 -7.04
CA ILE A 151 8.40 -13.93 -7.51
C ILE A 151 7.55 -14.22 -8.75
N ALA A 152 8.10 -14.91 -9.77
CA ALA A 152 7.33 -15.32 -10.93
C ALA A 152 6.18 -16.26 -10.56
N ARG A 153 6.40 -17.20 -9.62
CA ARG A 153 5.37 -18.12 -9.11
C ARG A 153 4.23 -17.36 -8.43
N MET A 154 4.54 -16.39 -7.57
CA MET A 154 3.57 -15.50 -6.91
C MET A 154 2.72 -14.74 -7.94
N MET A 155 3.36 -14.17 -8.96
CA MET A 155 2.67 -13.46 -10.05
C MET A 155 1.77 -14.39 -10.88
N LEU A 156 2.21 -15.61 -11.18
CA LEU A 156 1.42 -16.59 -11.93
C LEU A 156 0.25 -17.17 -11.13
N GLN A 157 0.37 -17.26 -9.81
CA GLN A 157 -0.69 -17.78 -8.93
C GLN A 157 -1.80 -16.76 -8.68
N ARG A 158 -1.55 -15.46 -8.88
CA ARG A 158 -2.50 -14.35 -8.69
C ARG A 158 -3.28 -14.41 -7.38
N ARG A 159 -2.64 -14.86 -6.30
CA ARG A 159 -3.20 -14.76 -4.94
C ARG A 159 -2.98 -13.34 -4.43
N SER A 160 -4.04 -12.54 -4.43
CA SER A 160 -4.02 -11.19 -3.84
C SER A 160 -4.61 -11.16 -2.44
N VAL A 161 -4.11 -10.23 -1.64
CA VAL A 161 -4.71 -9.74 -0.39
C VAL A 161 -4.96 -8.24 -0.51
N PRO A 162 -5.96 -7.66 0.18
CA PRO A 162 -6.09 -6.22 0.25
C PRO A 162 -4.89 -5.63 1.00
N LEU A 163 -4.19 -4.68 0.39
CA LEU A 163 -3.18 -3.84 1.04
C LEU A 163 -3.84 -2.54 1.47
N HIS A 164 -4.02 -2.38 2.77
CA HIS A 164 -4.43 -1.14 3.40
C HIS A 164 -3.20 -0.33 3.80
N TYR A 165 -3.28 0.99 3.64
CA TYR A 165 -2.26 1.98 3.97
C TYR A 165 -2.92 3.14 4.71
N GLY A 166 -2.16 3.88 5.51
CA GLY A 166 -2.64 5.14 6.09
C GLY A 166 -2.26 6.34 5.22
N LEU A 167 -2.85 7.49 5.51
CA LEU A 167 -2.54 8.79 4.92
C LEU A 167 -2.06 9.75 5.99
N ALA A 168 -0.89 10.37 5.80
CA ALA A 168 -0.33 11.44 6.62
C ALA A 168 -0.42 12.75 5.83
N ASN A 169 -1.26 13.69 6.28
CA ASN A 169 -1.61 14.91 5.54
C ASN A 169 -1.89 14.64 4.03
N GLY A 170 -2.58 13.53 3.74
CA GLY A 170 -2.92 13.08 2.38
C GLY A 170 -1.82 12.32 1.62
N ARG A 171 -0.59 12.20 2.14
CA ARG A 171 0.48 11.37 1.54
C ARG A 171 0.46 9.96 2.17
N PRO A 172 0.54 8.87 1.38
CA PRO A 172 0.42 7.52 1.95
C PRO A 172 1.60 7.12 2.82
N PHE A 173 1.34 6.24 3.78
CA PHE A 173 2.32 5.45 4.52
C PHE A 173 1.82 4.01 4.67
N VAL A 174 2.70 3.03 4.52
CA VAL A 174 2.33 1.61 4.44
C VAL A 174 2.46 0.91 5.79
N LEU A 175 3.40 1.35 6.61
CA LEU A 175 3.79 0.69 7.85
C LEU A 175 3.45 1.57 9.04
N MET A 176 3.93 2.82 9.03
CA MET A 176 3.69 3.76 10.13
C MET A 176 3.95 5.22 9.75
N ALA A 177 3.34 6.11 10.52
CA ALA A 177 3.74 7.50 10.64
C ALA A 177 3.93 7.83 12.12
N SER A 178 4.80 8.78 12.46
CA SER A 178 4.97 9.19 13.87
C SER A 178 5.35 10.66 14.00
N ALA A 179 5.19 11.18 15.22
CA ALA A 179 5.75 12.46 15.65
C ALA A 179 6.37 12.33 17.04
N GLY A 180 7.45 13.07 17.30
CA GLY A 180 8.26 13.00 18.53
C GLY A 180 9.55 12.22 18.33
N PHE A 181 9.98 11.49 19.36
CA PHE A 181 11.34 10.92 19.45
C PHE A 181 11.74 10.03 18.25
N ASP A 182 10.84 9.15 17.79
CA ASP A 182 11.07 8.33 16.58
C ASP A 182 11.35 9.20 15.35
N ALA A 183 10.53 10.23 15.10
CA ALA A 183 10.73 11.13 13.99
C ALA A 183 11.99 12.01 14.13
N GLU A 184 12.33 12.47 15.33
CA GLU A 184 13.59 13.17 15.58
C GLU A 184 14.80 12.30 15.23
N VAL A 185 14.80 11.02 15.62
CA VAL A 185 15.82 10.05 15.20
C VAL A 185 15.86 9.92 13.68
N VAL A 186 14.71 9.71 13.02
CA VAL A 186 14.62 9.57 11.56
C VAL A 186 15.20 10.78 10.81
N HIS A 187 14.95 12.00 11.29
CA HIS A 187 15.50 13.24 10.71
C HIS A 187 17.00 13.39 10.98
N ALA A 188 17.48 12.92 12.13
CA ALA A 188 18.88 13.06 12.53
C ALA A 188 19.83 11.99 11.95
N VAL A 189 19.34 10.82 11.51
CA VAL A 189 20.23 9.77 10.96
C VAL A 189 20.97 10.28 9.71
N PRO A 190 22.32 10.40 9.74
CA PRO A 190 23.07 10.88 8.58
C PRO A 190 22.93 9.92 7.40
N LEU A 191 22.68 10.44 6.20
CA LEU A 191 22.44 9.59 5.00
C LEU A 191 23.60 8.63 4.71
N ALA A 192 24.85 9.04 4.97
CA ALA A 192 26.02 8.18 4.87
C ALA A 192 25.99 7.02 5.88
N LEU A 193 25.54 7.27 7.11
CA LEU A 193 25.39 6.26 8.16
C LEU A 193 24.22 5.31 7.85
N LYS A 194 23.06 5.84 7.42
CA LYS A 194 21.91 5.05 6.93
C LYS A 194 22.31 4.10 5.80
N ARG A 195 23.15 4.55 4.85
CA ARG A 195 23.69 3.71 3.76
C ARG A 195 24.68 2.65 4.23
N ARG A 196 25.58 2.97 5.17
CA ARG A 196 26.65 2.07 5.63
C ARG A 196 26.22 1.04 6.68
N LEU A 197 25.38 1.46 7.65
CA LEU A 197 25.00 0.66 8.82
C LEU A 197 23.51 0.27 8.84
N GLY A 198 22.71 0.79 7.90
CA GLY A 198 21.28 0.47 7.81
C GLY A 198 20.55 0.73 9.13
N LYS A 199 19.94 -0.31 9.68
CA LYS A 199 19.17 -0.26 10.93
C LYS A 199 20.01 0.13 12.16
N LEU A 200 21.30 -0.21 12.19
CA LEU A 200 22.18 0.13 13.31
C LEU A 200 22.43 1.64 13.40
N ALA A 201 22.35 2.38 12.28
CA ALA A 201 22.44 3.84 12.26
C ALA A 201 21.33 4.46 13.14
N TYR A 202 20.09 3.99 13.01
CA TYR A 202 18.96 4.45 13.81
C TYR A 202 19.14 4.16 15.31
N VAL A 203 19.69 3.00 15.67
CA VAL A 203 19.95 2.64 17.08
C VAL A 203 20.99 3.57 17.71
N LEU A 204 22.10 3.84 17.01
CA LEU A 204 23.15 4.73 17.50
C LEU A 204 22.64 6.18 17.64
N THR A 205 21.92 6.69 16.63
CA THR A 205 21.31 8.03 16.68
C THR A 205 20.23 8.14 17.77
N ALA A 206 19.44 7.08 18.00
CA ALA A 206 18.47 7.05 19.11
C ALA A 206 19.12 7.13 20.48
N LEU A 207 20.24 6.42 20.69
CA LEU A 207 20.97 6.50 21.96
C LEU A 207 21.51 7.91 22.22
N ASP A 208 22.12 8.54 21.21
CA ASP A 208 22.67 9.90 21.31
C ASP A 208 21.60 10.96 21.65
N ILE A 209 20.45 10.91 20.96
CA ILE A 209 19.33 11.83 21.19
C ILE A 209 18.64 11.55 22.54
N ALA A 210 18.55 10.29 22.98
CA ALA A 210 17.88 9.94 24.24
C ALA A 210 18.52 10.57 25.50
N PHE A 211 19.81 10.92 25.45
CA PHE A 211 20.51 11.58 26.56
C PHE A 211 20.51 13.11 26.48
N SER A 212 20.19 13.70 25.33
CA SER A 212 20.32 15.14 25.05
C SER A 212 18.99 15.87 24.76
N ARG A 213 17.93 15.12 24.44
CA ARG A 213 16.60 15.64 24.10
C ARG A 213 15.85 16.26 25.27
N HIS A 214 15.19 17.39 24.98
CA HIS A 214 14.00 17.85 25.70
C HIS A 214 12.79 17.73 24.77
N GLY A 215 11.91 16.74 25.01
CA GLY A 215 10.71 16.57 24.19
C GLY A 215 9.68 17.67 24.42
N GLU A 216 8.84 17.88 23.41
CA GLU A 216 7.62 18.68 23.48
C GLU A 216 6.39 17.77 23.69
N ASP A 217 5.32 18.34 24.23
CA ASP A 217 4.06 17.62 24.40
C ASP A 217 3.27 17.58 23.08
N LEU A 218 2.81 16.37 22.74
CA LEU A 218 1.90 16.09 21.63
C LEU A 218 0.48 15.94 22.17
N PHE A 219 -0.43 16.75 21.65
CA PHE A 219 -1.87 16.60 21.87
C PHE A 219 -2.44 15.78 20.72
N VAL A 220 -2.97 14.61 21.04
CA VAL A 220 -3.60 13.68 20.11
C VAL A 220 -5.10 13.85 20.20
N ARG A 221 -5.74 14.39 19.16
CA ARG A 221 -7.19 14.41 19.04
C ARG A 221 -7.61 13.24 18.17
N ILE A 222 -8.25 12.23 18.76
CA ILE A 222 -8.84 11.12 18.01
C ILE A 222 -10.11 11.64 17.34
N GLY A 223 -10.22 11.42 16.03
CA GLY A 223 -11.43 11.72 15.26
C GLY A 223 -12.37 10.53 15.34
N ASP A 224 -12.21 9.64 14.37
CA ASP A 224 -13.03 8.45 14.18
C ASP A 224 -12.26 7.19 14.65
N GLU A 225 -13.01 6.19 15.11
CA GLU A 225 -12.52 4.85 15.44
C GLU A 225 -13.31 3.79 14.66
N PRO A 226 -12.85 2.51 14.65
CA PRO A 226 -13.70 1.39 14.26
C PRO A 226 -14.98 1.29 15.10
N GLU A 227 -15.98 0.55 14.61
CA GLU A 227 -17.24 0.34 15.32
C GLU A 227 -17.01 -0.21 16.74
N ASN A 228 -17.71 0.37 17.73
CA ASN A 228 -17.56 0.13 19.18
C ASN A 228 -16.29 0.70 19.84
N GLY A 229 -15.72 1.79 19.29
CA GLY A 229 -14.65 2.57 19.94
C GLY A 229 -15.15 3.56 21.02
N ASP A 230 -14.47 3.56 22.18
CA ASP A 230 -14.72 4.44 23.34
C ASP A 230 -13.77 5.68 23.39
N HIS A 231 -13.09 6.00 22.28
CA HIS A 231 -12.14 7.11 22.18
C HIS A 231 -12.38 8.13 21.07
N ALA A 232 -13.40 7.97 20.23
CA ALA A 232 -13.84 9.01 19.30
C ALA A 232 -14.02 10.35 20.03
N GLY A 233 -13.39 11.41 19.50
CA GLY A 233 -13.38 12.75 20.12
C GLY A 233 -12.50 12.92 21.36
N ARG A 234 -11.88 11.87 21.94
CA ARG A 234 -10.97 12.03 23.09
C ARG A 234 -9.69 12.76 22.67
N THR A 235 -9.18 13.55 23.62
CA THR A 235 -7.85 14.14 23.54
C THR A 235 -6.91 13.42 24.51
N LEU A 236 -5.75 12.99 24.03
CA LEU A 236 -4.67 12.40 24.82
C LEU A 236 -3.45 13.32 24.78
N THR A 237 -2.61 13.30 25.82
CA THR A 237 -1.30 13.98 25.82
C THR A 237 -0.20 12.93 25.90
N CYS A 238 0.81 13.03 25.02
CA CYS A 238 1.93 12.09 24.96
C CYS A 238 3.22 12.80 24.51
N ARG A 239 4.33 12.06 24.48
CA ARG A 239 5.69 12.58 24.12
C ARG A 239 6.25 11.90 22.86
N LEU A 240 5.63 10.80 22.46
CA LEU A 240 5.79 10.09 21.20
C LEU A 240 4.43 9.50 20.82
N ALA A 241 3.99 9.72 19.58
CA ALA A 241 2.85 9.04 18.98
C ALA A 241 3.29 8.32 17.71
N VAL A 242 3.12 7.00 17.66
CA VAL A 242 3.35 6.16 16.47
C VAL A 242 2.00 5.62 16.03
N VAL A 243 1.60 5.91 14.80
CA VAL A 243 0.37 5.39 14.19
C VAL A 243 0.76 4.34 13.16
N THR A 244 0.35 3.09 13.39
CA THR A 244 0.86 1.92 12.65
C THR A 244 -0.25 1.13 11.95
N LYS A 245 0.08 0.64 10.75
CA LYS A 245 -0.60 -0.47 10.05
C LYS A 245 0.11 -1.80 10.34
N ALA A 246 1.43 -1.78 10.53
CA ALA A 246 2.26 -2.97 10.69
C ALA A 246 2.22 -3.53 12.12
N ARG A 247 2.45 -4.83 12.24
CA ARG A 247 2.63 -5.52 13.54
C ARG A 247 3.98 -5.18 14.16
N HIS A 248 5.00 -5.10 13.32
CA HIS A 248 6.39 -4.92 13.74
C HIS A 248 6.93 -3.52 13.45
N TYR A 249 7.93 -3.12 14.24
CA TYR A 249 8.63 -1.84 14.16
C TYR A 249 10.13 -2.06 13.98
N GLY A 250 10.75 -1.43 12.98
CA GLY A 250 12.20 -1.44 12.75
C GLY A 250 12.84 -2.82 12.47
N GLY A 251 12.12 -3.93 12.54
CA GLY A 251 12.69 -5.28 12.59
C GLY A 251 11.68 -6.29 13.13
N PRO A 252 12.08 -7.29 13.94
CA PRO A 252 11.17 -8.28 14.50
C PRO A 252 10.39 -7.79 15.74
N PHE A 253 10.50 -6.50 16.10
CA PHE A 253 9.98 -5.97 17.36
C PHE A 253 8.47 -5.69 17.26
N VAL A 254 7.65 -6.43 18.00
CA VAL A 254 6.18 -6.28 17.97
C VAL A 254 5.75 -5.04 18.77
N ILE A 255 5.09 -4.09 18.09
CA ILE A 255 4.49 -2.91 18.71
C ILE A 255 2.97 -2.99 18.78
N CYS A 256 2.33 -3.63 17.80
CA CYS A 256 0.89 -3.77 17.70
C CYS A 256 0.56 -5.23 17.35
N PRO A 257 0.23 -6.10 18.33
CA PRO A 257 0.02 -7.53 18.08
C PRO A 257 -1.05 -7.83 17.02
N ASP A 258 -2.12 -7.03 17.01
CA ASP A 258 -3.28 -7.16 16.13
C ASP A 258 -3.13 -6.40 14.79
N GLY A 259 -2.03 -5.65 14.66
CA GLY A 259 -1.64 -4.93 13.46
C GLY A 259 -1.42 -5.87 12.27
N GLY A 260 -1.67 -5.34 11.08
CA GLY A 260 -1.45 -6.02 9.81
C GLY A 260 -1.87 -5.12 8.66
N VAL A 261 -0.99 -4.99 7.67
CA VAL A 261 -1.26 -4.21 6.44
C VAL A 261 -2.40 -4.79 5.58
N THR A 262 -2.91 -5.97 5.94
CA THR A 262 -4.00 -6.68 5.24
C THR A 262 -5.38 -6.51 5.87
N ARG A 263 -5.53 -5.61 6.86
CA ARG A 263 -6.79 -5.29 7.53
C ARG A 263 -7.07 -3.78 7.43
N PRO A 264 -8.34 -3.32 7.44
CA PRO A 264 -8.67 -1.90 7.59
C PRO A 264 -8.27 -1.36 8.97
N GLY A 265 -8.28 -0.04 9.11
CA GLY A 265 -8.02 0.68 10.37
C GLY A 265 -6.54 0.86 10.69
N LEU A 266 -6.25 1.85 11.54
CA LEU A 266 -4.92 2.15 12.08
C LEU A 266 -4.87 1.81 13.57
N HIS A 267 -3.67 1.82 14.15
CA HIS A 267 -3.50 1.77 15.60
C HIS A 267 -2.60 2.91 16.07
N LEU A 268 -3.05 3.69 17.04
CA LEU A 268 -2.24 4.67 17.76
C LEU A 268 -1.53 3.96 18.92
N LEU A 269 -0.20 3.98 18.90
CA LEU A 269 0.66 3.72 20.06
C LEU A 269 1.21 5.06 20.57
N ALA A 270 0.73 5.49 21.74
CA ALA A 270 1.19 6.72 22.40
C ALA A 270 2.02 6.38 23.66
N LEU A 271 3.16 7.06 23.82
CA LEU A 271 3.99 6.99 25.03
C LEU A 271 3.80 8.26 25.85
N GLU A 272 3.30 8.14 27.09
CA GLU A 272 3.02 9.27 27.98
C GLU A 272 4.24 10.11 28.36
N LYS A 273 5.44 9.49 28.34
CA LYS A 273 6.68 10.06 28.89
C LYS A 273 7.87 9.73 27.99
N ASP A 274 8.91 10.55 28.04
CA ASP A 274 10.16 10.37 27.29
C ASP A 274 11.41 10.57 28.15
N THR A 275 11.27 10.54 29.48
CA THR A 275 12.42 10.62 30.40
C THR A 275 13.36 9.43 30.18
N PRO A 276 14.68 9.54 30.47
CA PRO A 276 15.64 8.45 30.22
C PRO A 276 15.24 7.10 30.83
N LEU A 277 14.65 7.10 32.04
CA LEU A 277 14.12 5.89 32.67
C LEU A 277 12.89 5.32 31.94
N ALA A 278 12.02 6.18 31.39
CA ALA A 278 10.91 5.74 30.56
C ALA A 278 11.41 5.18 29.23
N ALA A 279 12.35 5.87 28.56
CA ALA A 279 12.97 5.43 27.31
C ALA A 279 13.67 4.05 27.47
N LEU A 280 14.48 3.86 28.51
CA LEU A 280 15.11 2.57 28.83
C LEU A 280 14.06 1.47 29.03
N ARG A 281 13.03 1.74 29.82
CA ARG A 281 11.93 0.79 30.08
C ARG A 281 11.15 0.43 28.82
N PHE A 282 10.88 1.39 27.95
CA PHE A 282 10.22 1.13 26.66
C PHE A 282 11.14 0.36 25.70
N GLY A 283 12.44 0.64 25.68
CA GLY A 283 13.44 -0.13 24.91
C GLY A 283 13.46 -1.60 25.34
N LEU A 284 13.56 -1.88 26.64
CA LEU A 284 13.49 -3.26 27.17
C LEU A 284 12.14 -3.94 26.88
N ALA A 285 11.03 -3.20 26.94
CA ALA A 285 9.72 -3.72 26.60
C ALA A 285 9.56 -4.00 25.09
N LEU A 286 10.22 -3.22 24.23
CA LEU A 286 10.25 -3.44 22.78
C LEU A 286 11.08 -4.68 22.42
N LEU A 287 12.26 -4.85 23.04
CA LEU A 287 13.09 -6.06 22.88
C LEU A 287 12.38 -7.35 23.30
N THR A 288 11.49 -7.27 24.30
CA THR A 288 10.69 -8.40 24.78
C THR A 288 9.32 -8.54 24.09
N GLY A 289 9.00 -7.70 23.10
CA GLY A 289 7.73 -7.72 22.36
C GLY A 289 6.50 -7.36 23.21
N ARG A 290 6.70 -6.71 24.37
CA ARG A 290 5.67 -6.38 25.36
C ARG A 290 5.37 -4.89 25.48
N LEU A 291 5.91 -4.04 24.59
CA LEU A 291 5.75 -2.58 24.65
C LEU A 291 4.29 -2.15 24.89
N HIS A 292 3.35 -2.69 24.12
CA HIS A 292 1.90 -2.46 24.22
C HIS A 292 1.26 -2.79 25.58
N LYS A 293 1.92 -3.55 26.47
CA LYS A 293 1.44 -3.88 27.83
C LYS A 293 2.12 -3.06 28.93
N THR A 294 3.00 -2.13 28.57
CA THR A 294 3.85 -1.43 29.55
C THR A 294 3.13 -0.21 30.09
N LYS A 295 3.25 0.07 31.39
CA LYS A 295 2.66 1.28 32.01
C LYS A 295 3.06 2.56 31.25
N GLY A 296 2.11 3.45 31.00
CA GLY A 296 2.34 4.67 30.22
C GLY A 296 2.55 4.44 28.71
N VAL A 297 2.07 3.30 28.20
CA VAL A 297 1.78 3.09 26.78
C VAL A 297 0.27 2.98 26.63
N THR A 298 -0.29 3.73 25.70
CA THR A 298 -1.67 3.56 25.22
C THR A 298 -1.60 2.97 23.82
N LEU A 299 -2.25 1.83 23.60
CA LEU A 299 -2.46 1.26 22.26
C LEU A 299 -3.97 1.19 22.01
N VAL A 300 -4.46 1.96 21.03
CA VAL A 300 -5.88 2.01 20.66
C VAL A 300 -6.06 1.94 19.14
N PRO A 301 -7.08 1.23 18.63
CA PRO A 301 -7.43 1.26 17.21
C PRO A 301 -8.05 2.62 16.86
N VAL A 302 -7.76 3.15 15.67
CA VAL A 302 -8.25 4.46 15.19
C VAL A 302 -8.50 4.42 13.69
N ASN A 303 -9.45 5.21 13.20
CA ASN A 303 -9.67 5.45 11.77
C ASN A 303 -9.13 6.83 11.35
N SER A 304 -9.24 7.83 12.23
CA SER A 304 -8.64 9.16 12.02
C SER A 304 -8.15 9.79 13.33
N LEU A 305 -7.06 10.56 13.27
CA LEU A 305 -6.60 11.42 14.36
C LEU A 305 -5.80 12.62 13.87
N THR A 306 -5.59 13.61 14.74
CA THR A 306 -4.67 14.74 14.51
C THR A 306 -3.68 14.85 15.67
N LEU A 307 -2.40 14.92 15.36
CA LEU A 307 -1.32 15.27 16.30
C LEU A 307 -1.02 16.77 16.18
N THR A 308 -1.04 17.48 17.30
CA THR A 308 -0.63 18.89 17.40
C THR A 308 0.32 19.09 18.59
N SER A 309 1.01 20.23 18.64
CA SER A 309 1.95 20.58 19.71
C SER A 309 2.13 22.10 19.75
N ARG A 310 2.65 22.64 20.86
CA ARG A 310 2.85 24.10 21.02
C ARG A 310 3.98 24.65 20.14
N ARG A 311 4.96 23.79 19.82
CA ARG A 311 6.08 24.05 18.91
C ARG A 311 6.10 22.96 17.86
N ALA A 312 6.69 23.23 16.70
CA ALA A 312 6.83 22.25 15.62
C ALA A 312 7.63 21.02 16.10
N VAL A 313 7.01 19.85 16.07
CA VAL A 313 7.65 18.56 16.41
C VAL A 313 7.87 17.77 15.12
N PRO A 314 9.07 17.21 14.87
CA PRO A 314 9.33 16.40 13.68
C PRO A 314 8.34 15.26 13.47
N ALA A 315 8.06 14.98 12.20
CA ALA A 315 7.21 13.89 11.74
C ALA A 315 7.90 13.03 10.67
N GLN A 316 7.63 11.72 10.70
CA GLN A 316 8.16 10.73 9.75
C GLN A 316 7.05 9.85 9.17
N ILE A 317 7.28 9.31 7.97
CA ILE A 317 6.49 8.21 7.38
C ILE A 317 7.42 7.09 6.90
N ASP A 318 7.06 5.84 7.20
CA ASP A 318 7.77 4.61 6.79
C ASP A 318 9.31 4.61 7.04
N GLY A 319 9.80 5.41 8.00
CA GLY A 319 11.23 5.55 8.33
C GLY A 319 11.99 6.61 7.53
N ASP A 320 11.27 7.48 6.80
CA ASP A 320 11.78 8.65 6.07
C ASP A 320 11.18 9.98 6.61
N PRO A 321 11.94 11.10 6.58
CA PRO A 321 11.46 12.42 7.02
C PRO A 321 10.23 12.90 6.24
N PHE A 322 9.18 13.34 6.94
CA PHE A 322 7.95 13.83 6.31
C PHE A 322 7.72 15.34 6.48
N GLY A 323 8.02 15.87 7.68
CA GLY A 323 7.78 17.28 8.01
C GLY A 323 7.75 17.51 9.51
N VAL A 324 6.78 18.30 9.98
CA VAL A 324 6.49 18.59 11.39
C VAL A 324 4.98 18.57 11.66
N THR A 325 4.59 18.62 12.94
CA THR A 325 3.20 18.90 13.36
C THR A 325 2.68 20.23 12.80
N PRO A 326 1.37 20.38 12.52
CA PRO A 326 0.29 19.41 12.73
C PRO A 326 0.31 18.23 11.74
N LEU A 327 -0.01 17.04 12.26
CA LEU A 327 -0.03 15.79 11.49
C LEU A 327 -1.41 15.13 11.60
N THR A 328 -2.21 15.24 10.55
CA THR A 328 -3.49 14.53 10.40
C THR A 328 -3.23 13.16 9.78
N LEU A 329 -3.76 12.13 10.42
CA LEU A 329 -3.56 10.73 10.07
C LEU A 329 -4.92 10.04 9.89
N THR A 330 -5.15 9.41 8.74
CA THR A 330 -6.40 8.70 8.42
C THR A 330 -6.11 7.34 7.78
N ASP A 331 -7.02 6.37 7.88
CA ASP A 331 -6.94 5.16 7.05
C ASP A 331 -7.13 5.53 5.56
N GLY A 332 -6.62 4.69 4.67
CA GLY A 332 -6.63 4.92 3.22
C GLY A 332 -7.96 4.59 2.57
N ASN A 333 -8.44 5.45 1.68
CA ASN A 333 -9.79 5.41 1.10
C ASN A 333 -10.13 4.11 0.34
N ARG A 334 -9.13 3.41 -0.22
CA ARG A 334 -9.32 2.18 -1.01
C ARG A 334 -8.09 1.28 -0.88
N PRO A 335 -8.22 0.01 -0.45
CA PRO A 335 -7.11 -0.94 -0.45
C PRO A 335 -6.73 -1.34 -1.88
N LEU A 336 -5.47 -1.72 -2.07
CA LEU A 336 -4.95 -2.22 -3.35
C LEU A 336 -4.88 -3.75 -3.33
N ALA A 337 -5.16 -4.42 -4.44
CA ALA A 337 -4.93 -5.87 -4.53
C ALA A 337 -3.42 -6.13 -4.63
N LEU A 338 -2.80 -6.68 -3.58
CA LEU A 338 -1.37 -6.98 -3.52
C LEU A 338 -1.12 -8.48 -3.60
N LEU A 339 -0.29 -8.91 -4.55
CA LEU A 339 0.10 -10.31 -4.72
C LEU A 339 1.01 -10.83 -3.60
N VAL A 340 0.71 -12.04 -3.13
CA VAL A 340 1.42 -12.78 -2.07
C VAL A 340 1.65 -14.24 -2.48
N GLY A 341 2.68 -14.88 -1.90
CA GLY A 341 3.13 -16.24 -2.24
C GLY A 341 2.33 -17.39 -1.60
#